data_AF-A0A7J0EUB9-F1
#
_entry.id   AF-A0A7J0EUB9-F1
#
_cell.length_a   1.000
_cell.length_b   1.000
_cell.length_c   1.000
_cell.angle_alpha   90.00
_cell.angle_beta   90.00
_cell.angle_gamma   90.00
#
_symmetry.space_group_name_H-M   'P 1'
#
loop_
_entity.id
_entity.type
_entity.pdbx_description
1 polymer ?
#
loop_
_entity_poly.entity_id
_entity_poly.type
_entity_poly.pdbx_seq_one_letter_code
_entity_poly.pdbx_strand_id
1 'polypeptide(L)' 'MIKLFKVKGKQMAENTHGTAGVKKQSAGELRLHKDIGDLNLHKTCSIAFPNGKDDLMNFEVTIRPDDGYYV' A
#
# COMPACT_ATOMS: atom_id res chain seq x y z
N MET A 1 -29.88 -6.88 -18.60
CA MET A 1 -29.43 -8.12 -17.93
C MET A 1 -28.52 -7.74 -16.76
N ILE A 2 -28.99 -7.87 -15.52
CA ILE A 2 -28.25 -7.47 -14.31
C ILE A 2 -27.16 -8.54 -14.03
N LYS A 3 -25.92 -8.10 -13.78
CA LYS A 3 -24.73 -8.96 -13.61
C LYS A 3 -24.69 -9.66 -12.23
N LEU A 4 -25.71 -10.48 -11.94
CA LEU A 4 -25.86 -11.16 -10.64
C LEU A 4 -24.71 -12.13 -10.32
N PHE A 5 -24.17 -12.80 -11.34
CA PHE A 5 -23.04 -13.75 -11.19
C PHE A 5 -21.74 -13.08 -10.72
N LYS A 6 -21.53 -11.80 -11.05
CA LYS A 6 -20.31 -11.08 -10.63
C LYS A 6 -20.34 -10.69 -9.16
N VAL A 7 -21.52 -10.46 -8.58
CA VAL A 7 -21.68 -10.07 -7.18
C VAL A 7 -21.45 -11.27 -6.26
N LYS A 8 -22.02 -12.43 -6.61
CA LYS A 8 -21.88 -13.66 -5.81
C LYS A 8 -20.43 -14.19 -5.78
N GLY A 9 -19.68 -14.02 -6.88
CA GLY A 9 -18.25 -14.38 -6.94
C GLY A 9 -17.35 -13.48 -6.08
N LYS A 10 -17.68 -12.18 -5.94
CA LYS A 10 -16.91 -11.26 -5.07
C LYS A 10 -17.07 -11.60 -3.60
N GLN A 11 -18.29 -11.91 -3.16
CA GLN A 11 -18.57 -12.27 -1.75
C GLN A 11 -17.87 -13.56 -1.30
N MET A 12 -17.75 -14.56 -2.17
CA MET A 12 -17.04 -15.80 -1.83
C MET A 12 -15.52 -15.63 -1.76
N ALA A 13 -14.95 -14.75 -2.60
CA ALA A 13 -13.52 -14.44 -2.58
C ALA A 13 -13.10 -13.64 -1.33
N GLU A 14 -13.98 -12.77 -0.83
CA GLU A 14 -13.73 -11.98 0.38
C GLU A 14 -13.78 -12.85 1.65
N ASN A 15 -14.66 -13.87 1.68
CA ASN A 15 -14.86 -14.76 2.83
C ASN A 15 -13.80 -15.89 2.96
N THR A 16 -12.85 -16.01 2.03
CA THR A 16 -11.79 -17.05 2.06
C THR A 16 -10.45 -16.48 2.57
N HIS A 17 -10.49 -15.56 3.54
CA HIS A 17 -9.30 -15.03 4.22
C HIS A 17 -8.66 -16.00 5.23
N GLY A 18 -9.11 -17.27 5.29
CA GLY A 18 -8.73 -18.23 6.32
C GLY A 18 -7.82 -19.40 5.89
N THR A 19 -7.45 -19.52 4.61
CA THR A 19 -6.66 -20.68 4.14
C THR A 19 -5.38 -20.26 3.45
N ALA A 20 -4.26 -20.69 4.04
CA ALA A 20 -2.89 -20.47 3.61
C ALA A 20 -2.69 -20.74 2.11
N GLY A 21 -2.17 -19.74 1.39
CA GLY A 21 -1.82 -19.86 -0.02
C GLY A 21 -1.83 -18.50 -0.72
N VAL A 22 -0.73 -17.75 -0.54
CA VAL A 22 -0.42 -16.47 -1.20
C VAL A 22 -1.52 -15.42 -1.01
N LYS A 23 -1.34 -14.51 -0.05
CA LYS A 23 -2.15 -13.27 0.01
C LYS A 23 -2.15 -12.67 -1.40
N LYS A 24 -3.31 -12.69 -2.08
CA LYS A 24 -3.46 -12.01 -3.37
C LYS A 24 -3.21 -10.54 -3.09
N GLN A 25 -2.00 -10.07 -3.39
CA GLN A 25 -1.65 -8.67 -3.22
C GLN A 25 -2.68 -7.85 -3.97
N SER A 26 -3.24 -6.86 -3.30
CA SER A 26 -4.22 -6.01 -3.92
C SER A 26 -3.57 -5.25 -5.08
N ALA A 27 -4.37 -4.81 -6.06
CA ALA A 27 -3.85 -3.97 -7.14
C ALA A 27 -3.16 -2.70 -6.61
N GLY A 28 -3.61 -2.19 -5.45
CA GLY A 28 -2.99 -1.06 -4.77
C GLY A 28 -1.63 -1.40 -4.16
N GLU A 29 -1.48 -2.56 -3.52
CA GLU A 29 -0.18 -3.00 -2.96
C GLU A 29 0.86 -3.21 -4.05
N LEU A 30 0.47 -3.81 -5.17
CA LEU A 30 1.36 -4.00 -6.33
C LEU A 30 1.82 -2.65 -6.91
N ARG A 31 0.92 -1.66 -6.94
CA ARG A 31 1.22 -0.31 -7.40
C ARG A 31 2.20 0.39 -6.45
N LEU A 32 1.90 0.39 -5.14
CA LEU A 32 2.76 1.01 -4.13
C LEU A 32 4.13 0.35 -4.05
N HIS A 33 4.21 -0.97 -4.16
CA HIS A 33 5.50 -1.67 -4.14
C HIS A 33 6.41 -1.20 -5.29
N LYS A 34 5.83 -0.95 -6.48
CA LYS A 34 6.56 -0.36 -7.60
C LYS A 34 6.93 1.10 -7.32
N ASP A 35 5.95 1.89 -6.90
CA ASP A 35 6.14 3.33 -6.66
C ASP A 35 7.20 3.61 -5.58
N ILE A 36 7.29 2.78 -4.53
CA ILE A 36 8.31 2.86 -3.47
C ILE A 36 9.69 2.46 -4.02
N GLY A 37 9.77 1.46 -4.90
CA GLY A 37 11.03 1.05 -5.52
C GLY A 37 11.60 2.11 -6.47
N ASP A 38 10.73 2.87 -7.15
CA ASP A 38 11.09 3.96 -8.04
C ASP A 38 11.28 5.31 -7.29
N LEU A 39 11.02 5.34 -5.97
CA LEU A 39 11.02 6.57 -5.19
C LEU A 39 12.45 7.07 -4.89
N ASN A 40 12.75 8.30 -5.30
CA ASN A 40 14.00 8.97 -4.98
C ASN A 40 13.76 10.13 -4.01
N LEU A 41 14.06 9.93 -2.73
CA LEU A 41 13.89 10.96 -1.71
C LEU A 41 15.10 11.88 -1.62
N HIS A 42 14.84 13.18 -1.54
CA HIS A 42 15.87 14.17 -1.20
C HIS A 42 16.27 14.04 0.28
N LYS A 43 17.45 14.56 0.65
CA LYS A 43 18.04 14.39 2.01
C LYS A 43 17.16 14.95 3.13
N THR A 44 16.32 15.91 2.79
CA THR A 44 15.36 16.58 3.68
C THR A 44 14.08 15.78 3.91
N CYS A 45 13.85 14.70 3.15
CA CYS A 45 12.66 13.87 3.26
C CYS A 45 13.03 12.43 3.62
N SER A 46 12.30 11.84 4.56
CA SER A 46 12.44 10.45 4.95
C SER A 46 11.08 9.78 5.02
N ILE A 47 11.03 8.50 4.65
CA ILE A 47 9.83 7.65 4.74
C ILE A 47 10.10 6.49 5.69
N ALA A 48 9.15 6.20 6.57
CA ALA A 48 9.21 5.12 7.54
C ALA A 48 7.97 4.23 7.44
N PHE A 49 8.16 2.93 7.62
CA PHE A 49 7.11 1.92 7.63
C PHE A 49 7.05 1.28 9.03
N PRO A 50 6.30 1.89 9.97
CA PRO A 50 6.30 1.46 11.37
C PRO A 50 5.76 0.04 11.57
N ASN A 51 4.87 -0.40 10.68
CA ASN A 51 4.20 -1.70 10.74
C ASN A 51 4.97 -2.83 10.01
N GLY A 52 6.15 -2.54 9.46
CA GLY A 52 6.98 -3.51 8.73
C GLY A 52 6.70 -3.57 7.22
N LYS A 53 7.38 -4.49 6.52
CA LYS A 53 7.44 -4.54 5.04
C LYS A 53 6.16 -5.03 4.37
N ASP A 54 5.27 -5.67 5.11
CA ASP A 54 4.02 -6.22 4.59
C ASP A 54 2.87 -5.21 4.60
N ASP A 55 3.03 -4.09 5.33
CA ASP A 55 2.05 -3.01 5.41
C ASP A 55 2.57 -1.75 4.73
N LEU A 56 2.61 -1.80 3.39
CA LEU A 56 3.06 -0.70 2.54
C LEU A 56 2.00 0.42 2.41
N MET A 57 0.76 0.16 2.85
CA MET A 57 -0.36 1.11 2.77
C MET A 57 -0.31 2.15 3.88
N ASN A 58 0.32 1.83 5.01
CA ASN A 58 0.45 2.73 6.15
C ASN A 58 1.92 3.10 6.35
N PHE A 59 2.26 4.33 6.01
CA PHE A 59 3.61 4.85 6.13
C PHE A 59 3.59 6.28 6.67
N GLU A 60 4.72 6.66 7.25
CA GLU A 60 4.94 8.00 7.77
C GLU A 60 6.00 8.70 6.91
N VAL A 61 5.76 9.98 6.60
CA VAL A 61 6.71 10.81 5.87
C VAL A 61 7.14 11.95 6.78
N THR A 62 8.45 12.06 6.99
CA THR A 62 9.06 13.19 7.68
C THR A 62 9.72 14.10 6.67
N ILE A 63 9.35 15.37 6.70
CA ILE A 63 9.97 16.42 5.89
C ILE A 63 10.65 17.39 6.85
N ARG A 64 11.96 17.52 6.73
CA ARG A 64 12.77 18.47 7.48
C ARG A 64 13.39 19.47 6.50
N PRO A 65 12.79 20.66 6.32
CA PRO A 65 13.36 21.71 5.52
C PRO A 65 14.75 22.09 6.02
N ASP A 66 15.66 22.38 5.10
CA ASP A 66 17.01 22.87 5.37
C ASP A 66 17.13 24.39 5.22
N ASP A 67 16.07 25.05 4.72
CA ASP A 67 15.96 26.50 4.57
C ASP A 67 14.50 26.98 4.70
N GLY A 68 14.33 28.29 4.92
CA GLY A 68 13.02 28.97 4.98
C GLY A 68 12.40 29.07 6.37
N TYR A 69 11.09 29.30 6.41
CA TYR A 69 10.34 29.63 7.64
C TYR A 69 10.12 28.45 8.61
N TYR A 70 10.43 27.24 8.18
CA TYR A 70 10.10 26.00 8.90
C TYR A 70 11.34 25.20 9.32
N VAL A 71 12.50 25.88 9.41
CA VAL A 71 13.77 25.34 9.93
C VAL A 71 13.73 25.27 11.45
#